data_AF-A0A2V9PHL0-F1
#
_entry.id   AF-A0A2V9PHL0-F1
#
_cell.length_a   1.000
_cell.length_b   1.000
_cell.length_c   1.000
_cell.angle_alpha   90.00
_cell.angle_beta   90.00
_cell.angle_gamma   90.00
#
_symmetry.space_group_name_H-M   'P 1'
#
loop_
_entity.id
_entity.type
_entity.pdbx_description
1 polymer ?
#
loop_
_entity_poly.entity_id
_entity_poly.type
_entity_poly.pdbx_seq_one_letter_code
_entity_poly.pdbx_strand_id
1 'polypeptide(L)'
;MPKFACFVRIATCCLLVGSAPASTQTVPPSSHVFLLVEENHSYSSVIGNSSMPYLNSLVKKYGLATQFYANTHPSIGNYFMMTTGQIITNNDSMCSAVTQDNIVRHLLTAGKTWKSYAESLPSIGYTGCGV
;
A
#
# COMPACT_ATOMS: atom_id res chain seq x y z
N MET A 1 -6.59 12.98 19.48
CA MET A 1 -6.96 14.23 20.18
C MET A 1 -6.60 15.39 19.25
N PRO A 2 -7.54 16.19 18.74
CA PRO A 2 -7.19 17.26 17.81
C PRO A 2 -6.71 18.48 18.58
N LYS A 3 -5.60 19.07 18.13
CA LYS A 3 -5.25 20.45 18.47
C LYS A 3 -5.53 21.31 17.26
N PHE A 4 -6.58 22.13 17.37
CA PHE A 4 -6.83 23.27 16.51
C PHE A 4 -5.85 24.39 16.85
N ALA A 5 -5.17 24.94 15.84
CA ALA A 5 -5.11 26.39 15.56
C ALA A 5 -4.02 26.67 14.52
N CYS A 6 -4.39 27.29 13.40
CA CYS A 6 -3.51 28.28 12.79
C CYS A 6 -4.39 29.41 12.24
N PHE A 7 -4.11 30.62 12.74
CA PHE A 7 -4.80 31.86 12.41
C PHE A 7 -4.52 32.27 10.96
N VAL A 8 -5.56 32.43 10.14
CA VAL A 8 -5.44 33.11 8.84
C VAL A 8 -5.47 34.61 9.10
N ARG A 9 -4.31 35.27 9.06
CA ARG A 9 -4.24 36.72 8.81
C ARG A 9 -4.21 36.92 7.30
N ILE A 10 -5.30 37.42 6.74
CA ILE A 10 -5.39 37.86 5.34
C ILE A 10 -4.56 39.14 5.22
N ALA A 11 -3.33 39.01 4.73
CA ALA A 11 -2.61 40.11 4.13
C ALA A 11 -2.71 39.92 2.61
N THR A 12 -3.49 40.79 1.96
CA THR A 12 -3.59 40.86 0.51
C THR A 12 -2.25 41.33 -0.05
N CYS A 13 -1.34 40.38 -0.27
CA CYS A 13 -0.22 40.56 -1.18
C CYS A 13 -0.69 40.03 -2.52
N CYS A 14 -0.79 40.91 -3.52
CA CYS A 14 -1.04 40.52 -4.91
C CYS A 14 0.22 39.81 -5.43
N LEU A 15 0.41 38.57 -5.02
CA LEU A 15 1.41 37.67 -5.58
C LEU A 15 0.82 37.18 -6.90
N LEU A 16 1.46 37.56 -7.99
CA LEU A 16 1.35 36.85 -9.26
C LEU A 16 1.77 35.40 -8.97
N VAL A 17 0.80 34.54 -8.69
CA VAL A 17 1.02 33.10 -8.59
C VAL A 17 1.23 32.63 -10.01
N GLY A 18 2.48 32.74 -10.49
CA GLY A 18 2.95 31.94 -11.59
C GLY A 18 2.75 30.49 -11.18
N SER A 19 1.70 29.87 -11.68
CA SER A 19 1.49 28.43 -11.59
C SER A 19 2.63 27.81 -12.38
N ALA A 20 3.74 27.52 -11.70
CA ALA A 20 4.76 26.65 -12.25
C ALA A 20 4.01 25.38 -12.68
N PRO A 21 4.11 24.95 -13.95
CA PRO A 21 3.53 23.70 -14.36
C PRO A 21 4.09 22.64 -13.41
N ALA A 22 3.22 22.00 -12.64
CA ALA A 22 3.61 20.85 -11.87
C ALA A 22 4.18 19.87 -12.90
N SER A 23 5.50 19.68 -12.89
CA SER A 23 6.13 18.66 -13.71
C SER A 23 5.50 17.37 -13.23
N THR A 24 4.58 16.82 -14.02
CA THR A 24 4.07 15.48 -13.81
C THR A 24 5.30 14.59 -13.95
N GLN A 25 5.87 14.17 -12.82
CA GLN A 25 6.90 13.14 -12.85
C GLN A 25 6.21 11.90 -13.42
N THR A 26 6.40 11.67 -14.72
CA THR A 26 5.98 10.45 -15.37
C THR A 26 6.86 9.35 -14.79
N VAL A 27 6.27 8.54 -13.93
CA VAL A 27 6.88 7.27 -13.52
C VAL A 27 7.08 6.46 -14.79
N PRO A 28 8.32 6.07 -15.13
CA PRO A 28 8.57 5.28 -16.32
C PRO A 28 7.73 3.99 -16.29
N PRO A 29 7.22 3.52 -17.43
CA PRO A 29 6.44 2.30 -17.46
C PRO A 29 7.28 1.11 -16.98
N SER A 30 6.81 0.44 -15.92
CA SER A 30 7.42 -0.78 -15.41
C SER A 30 6.90 -2.01 -16.18
N SER A 31 7.79 -2.90 -16.60
CA SER A 31 7.40 -4.19 -17.20
C SER A 31 6.86 -5.16 -16.15
N HIS A 32 7.38 -5.07 -14.92
CA HIS A 32 6.97 -5.89 -13.79
C HIS A 32 6.93 -5.03 -12.52
N VAL A 33 5.95 -5.31 -11.67
CA VAL A 33 5.81 -4.71 -10.33
C VAL A 33 5.66 -5.84 -9.33
N PHE A 34 6.49 -5.84 -8.29
CA PHE A 34 6.41 -6.78 -7.19
C PHE A 34 6.02 -6.02 -5.93
N LEU A 35 5.02 -6.53 -5.22
CA LEU A 35 4.60 -6.03 -3.92
C LEU A 35 4.91 -7.11 -2.89
N LEU A 36 5.88 -6.83 -2.02
CA LEU A 36 6.25 -7.69 -0.90
C LEU A 36 5.65 -7.09 0.38
N VAL A 37 4.96 -7.92 1.16
CA VAL A 37 4.36 -7.49 2.44
C VAL A 37 4.98 -8.33 3.54
N GLU A 38 5.64 -7.67 4.48
CA GLU A 38 6.18 -8.30 5.68
C GLU A 38 5.05 -8.43 6.72
N GLU A 39 4.53 -9.64 6.88
CA GLU A 39 3.44 -9.88 7.82
C GLU A 39 3.93 -9.76 9.28
N ASN A 40 3.11 -9.17 10.15
CA ASN A 40 3.36 -9.08 11.59
C ASN A 40 4.69 -8.39 12.00
N HIS A 41 5.24 -7.56 11.12
CA HIS A 41 6.44 -6.79 11.37
C HIS A 41 6.17 -5.29 11.56
N SER A 42 6.78 -4.70 12.60
CA SER A 42 6.79 -3.25 12.78
C SER A 42 7.94 -2.60 12.01
N TYR A 43 7.82 -1.29 11.71
CA TYR A 43 8.90 -0.51 11.09
C TYR A 43 10.25 -0.69 11.84
N SER A 44 10.23 -0.59 13.17
CA SER A 44 11.44 -0.70 13.99
C SER A 44 12.00 -2.13 14.07
N SER A 45 11.20 -3.15 13.78
CA SER A 45 11.69 -4.53 13.69
C SER A 45 12.43 -4.82 12.38
N VAL A 46 12.20 -4.02 11.34
CA VAL A 46 12.74 -4.21 9.99
C VAL A 46 13.88 -3.24 9.68
N ILE A 47 13.66 -1.94 9.90
CA ILE A 47 14.61 -0.91 9.49
C ILE A 47 15.80 -0.87 10.44
N GLY A 48 17.00 -1.03 9.87
CA GLY A 48 18.26 -1.17 10.60
C GLY A 48 18.56 -2.61 11.06
N ASN A 49 17.67 -3.57 10.81
CA ASN A 49 17.88 -4.96 11.22
C ASN A 49 18.97 -5.64 10.37
N SER A 50 20.06 -6.07 11.02
CA SER A 50 21.20 -6.74 10.36
C SER A 50 20.86 -8.12 9.81
N SER A 51 19.81 -8.77 10.31
CA SER A 51 19.31 -10.06 9.79
C SER A 51 18.51 -9.90 8.50
N MET A 52 18.17 -8.68 8.10
CA MET A 52 17.47 -8.37 6.83
C MET A 52 18.34 -7.49 5.92
N PRO A 53 19.56 -7.92 5.56
CA PRO A 53 20.55 -7.05 4.92
C PRO A 53 20.13 -6.62 3.51
N TYR A 54 19.45 -7.49 2.75
CA TYR A 54 19.00 -7.16 1.40
C TYR A 54 17.92 -6.08 1.41
N LEU A 55 16.87 -6.25 2.22
CA LEU A 55 15.79 -5.25 2.32
C LEU A 55 16.33 -3.89 2.78
N ASN A 56 17.20 -3.88 3.80
CA ASN A 56 17.83 -2.64 4.28
C ASN A 56 18.81 -2.03 3.26
N SER A 57 19.37 -2.80 2.33
CA SER A 57 20.15 -2.25 1.22
C SER A 57 19.28 -1.50 0.21
N LEU A 58 18.06 -1.96 -0.04
CA LEU A 58 17.10 -1.32 -0.95
C LEU A 58 16.62 0.02 -0.38
N VAL A 59 16.37 0.07 0.92
CA VAL A 59 15.97 1.28 1.65
C VAL A 59 16.99 2.42 1.48
N LYS A 60 18.29 2.10 1.43
CA LYS A 60 19.35 3.11 1.20
C LYS A 60 19.42 3.60 -0.24
N LYS A 61 18.93 2.80 -1.19
CA LYS A 61 19.00 3.07 -2.63
C LYS A 61 17.76 3.77 -3.17
N TYR A 62 16.60 3.54 -2.57
CA TYR A 62 15.30 4.00 -3.05
C TYR A 62 14.54 4.80 -1.97
N GLY A 63 13.31 5.21 -2.28
CA GLY A 63 12.47 5.93 -1.34
C GLY A 63 11.98 5.05 -0.19
N LEU A 64 12.02 5.59 1.03
CA LEU A 64 11.41 5.00 2.23
C LEU A 64 10.28 5.91 2.73
N ALA A 65 9.06 5.37 2.78
CA ALA A 65 7.93 6.07 3.37
C ALA A 65 7.91 5.86 4.90
N THR A 66 8.42 6.83 5.66
CA THR A 66 8.49 6.75 7.13
C THR A 66 7.16 7.04 7.85
N GLN A 67 6.19 7.60 7.12
CA GLN A 67 4.86 7.97 7.61
C GLN A 67 3.76 7.15 6.92
N PHE A 68 4.03 5.86 6.67
CA PHE A 68 3.07 4.90 6.13
C PHE A 68 2.52 4.03 7.26
N TYR A 69 1.20 4.05 7.45
CA TYR A 69 0.53 3.43 8.61
C TYR A 69 -0.53 2.44 8.17
N ALA A 70 -0.75 1.40 8.97
CA ALA A 70 -1.89 0.51 8.81
C ALA A 70 -3.20 1.29 8.97
N ASN A 71 -4.20 0.96 8.15
CA ASN A 71 -5.53 1.57 8.22
C ASN A 71 -6.35 0.98 9.37
N THR A 72 -6.10 -0.27 9.75
CA THR A 72 -6.87 -0.97 10.78
C THR A 72 -6.10 -2.15 11.39
N HIS A 73 -6.72 -2.81 12.36
CA HIS A 73 -6.25 -4.05 12.96
C HIS A 73 -7.47 -4.99 13.12
N PRO A 74 -7.38 -6.28 12.75
CA PRO A 74 -6.21 -7.08 12.33
C PRO A 74 -5.77 -6.84 10.87
N SER A 75 -4.84 -7.67 10.36
CA SER A 75 -4.18 -7.51 9.05
C SER A 75 -5.14 -7.61 7.86
N ILE A 76 -6.23 -8.39 7.96
CA ILE A 76 -7.18 -8.62 6.85
C ILE A 76 -7.72 -7.33 6.23
N GLY A 77 -8.09 -6.34 7.05
CA GLY A 77 -8.61 -5.07 6.56
C GLY A 77 -7.58 -4.25 5.78
N ASN A 78 -6.29 -4.39 6.10
CA ASN A 78 -5.21 -3.72 5.38
C ASN A 78 -4.98 -4.37 4.01
N TYR A 79 -5.09 -5.70 3.89
CA TYR A 79 -5.03 -6.39 2.60
C TYR A 79 -6.19 -5.96 1.68
N PHE A 80 -7.40 -5.76 2.23
CA PHE A 80 -8.51 -5.20 1.46
C PHE A 80 -8.26 -3.75 1.06
N MET A 81 -7.80 -2.89 1.95
CA MET A 81 -7.46 -1.51 1.58
C MET A 81 -6.43 -1.47 0.44
N MET A 82 -5.40 -2.32 0.51
CA MET A 82 -4.34 -2.39 -0.50
C MET A 82 -4.82 -2.88 -1.87
N THR A 83 -5.85 -3.74 -1.92
CA THR A 83 -6.31 -4.38 -3.17
C THR A 83 -7.59 -3.77 -3.72
N THR A 84 -8.56 -3.46 -2.85
CA THR A 84 -9.90 -2.97 -3.18
C THR A 84 -10.12 -1.50 -2.85
N GLY A 85 -9.16 -0.84 -2.19
CA GLY A 85 -9.26 0.58 -1.80
C GLY A 85 -10.26 0.85 -0.66
N GLN A 86 -10.72 -0.19 0.04
CA GLN A 86 -11.67 -0.07 1.14
C GLN A 86 -11.52 -1.23 2.14
N ILE A 87 -11.90 -1.01 3.40
CA ILE A 87 -11.96 -2.08 4.41
C ILE A 87 -13.30 -2.80 4.24
N ILE A 88 -13.28 -4.04 3.72
CA ILE A 88 -14.49 -4.85 3.56
C ILE A 88 -14.93 -5.45 4.90
N THR A 89 -13.96 -5.96 5.67
CA THR A 89 -14.18 -6.52 7.00
C THR A 89 -12.87 -6.55 7.77
N ASN A 90 -12.99 -6.68 9.10
CA ASN A 90 -11.91 -6.95 10.04
C ASN A 90 -12.05 -8.34 10.70
N ASN A 91 -12.94 -9.17 10.16
CA ASN A 91 -13.14 -10.53 10.63
C ASN A 91 -12.18 -11.48 9.89
N ASP A 92 -11.15 -11.96 10.59
CA ASP A 92 -10.17 -12.91 10.03
C ASP A 92 -10.80 -14.26 9.63
N SER A 93 -11.99 -14.57 10.15
CA SER A 93 -12.75 -15.77 9.77
C SER A 93 -13.58 -15.58 8.49
N MET A 94 -13.41 -14.48 7.75
CA MET A 94 -14.11 -14.27 6.48
C MET A 94 -13.78 -15.41 5.51
N CYS A 95 -14.83 -16.08 5.05
CA CYS A 95 -14.72 -17.22 4.16
C CYS A 95 -15.67 -17.05 2.97
N SER A 96 -15.44 -16.02 2.17
CA SER A 96 -16.27 -15.68 1.02
C SER A 96 -15.46 -14.96 -0.05
N ALA A 97 -15.84 -15.14 -1.31
CA ALA A 97 -15.23 -14.41 -2.41
C ALA A 97 -15.48 -12.90 -2.31
N VAL A 98 -14.48 -12.09 -2.68
CA VAL A 98 -14.55 -10.64 -2.74
C VAL A 98 -15.00 -10.19 -4.13
N THR A 99 -16.19 -9.60 -4.21
CA THR A 99 -16.79 -9.17 -5.48
C THR A 99 -16.60 -7.68 -5.77
N GLN A 100 -16.25 -6.87 -4.76
CA GLN A 100 -15.99 -5.43 -4.90
C GLN A 100 -14.84 -5.17 -5.85
N ASP A 101 -14.94 -4.09 -6.63
CA ASP A 101 -13.91 -3.67 -7.59
C ASP A 101 -12.52 -3.57 -6.94
N ASN A 102 -11.48 -3.93 -7.70
CA ASN A 102 -10.13 -4.06 -7.18
C ASN A 102 -9.06 -3.96 -8.25
N ILE A 103 -7.83 -3.67 -7.82
CA ILE A 103 -6.69 -3.47 -8.73
C ILE A 103 -6.43 -4.67 -9.64
N VAL A 104 -6.69 -5.90 -9.19
CA VAL A 104 -6.49 -7.10 -10.00
C VAL A 104 -7.43 -7.11 -11.22
N ARG A 105 -8.69 -6.72 -11.05
CA ARG A 105 -9.63 -6.61 -12.19
C ARG A 105 -9.21 -5.54 -13.18
N HIS A 106 -8.74 -4.40 -12.70
CA HIS A 106 -8.19 -3.34 -13.56
C HIS A 106 -6.96 -3.82 -14.34
N LEU A 107 -6.04 -4.54 -13.69
CA LEU A 107 -4.87 -5.12 -14.35
C LEU A 107 -5.27 -6.12 -15.45
N LEU A 108 -6.19 -7.04 -15.15
CA LEU A 108 -6.66 -8.03 -16.13
C LEU A 108 -7.38 -7.38 -17.31
N THR A 109 -8.26 -6.40 -17.05
CA THR A 109 -8.98 -5.65 -18.10
C THR A 109 -8.03 -4.86 -19.00
N ALA A 110 -6.92 -4.37 -18.45
CA ALA A 110 -5.84 -3.73 -19.21
C ALA A 110 -4.88 -4.72 -19.92
N GLY A 111 -5.23 -6.01 -19.96
CA GLY A 111 -4.42 -7.05 -20.61
C GLY A 111 -3.11 -7.37 -19.87
N LYS A 112 -3.01 -7.07 -18.57
CA LYS A 112 -1.85 -7.41 -17.73
C LYS A 112 -2.06 -8.74 -17.03
N THR A 113 -0.96 -9.38 -16.66
CA THR A 113 -0.97 -10.61 -15.85
C THR A 113 -0.84 -10.29 -14.37
N TRP A 114 -1.48 -11.09 -13.51
CA TRP A 114 -1.39 -11.01 -12.06
C TRP A 114 -1.12 -12.39 -11.46
N LYS A 115 -0.34 -12.44 -10.38
CA LYS A 115 -0.08 -13.64 -9.59
C LYS A 115 0.03 -13.25 -8.11
N SER A 116 -0.43 -14.14 -7.23
CA SER A 116 -0.17 -14.06 -5.79
C SER A 116 0.58 -15.31 -5.36
N TYR A 117 1.53 -15.12 -4.46
CA TYR A 117 2.31 -16.17 -3.82
C TYR A 117 2.09 -16.01 -2.32
N ALA A 118 1.51 -17.03 -1.70
CA ALA A 118 1.26 -17.06 -0.27
C ALA A 118 1.82 -18.39 0.26
N GLU A 119 2.41 -18.33 1.45
CA GLU A 119 2.87 -19.54 2.13
C GLU A 119 1.68 -20.39 2.57
N SER A 120 1.94 -21.68 2.81
CA SER A 120 0.98 -22.62 3.41
C SER A 120 -0.33 -22.84 2.62
N LEU A 121 -0.41 -22.44 1.35
CA LEU A 121 -1.54 -22.79 0.49
C LEU A 121 -1.60 -24.32 0.29
N PRO A 122 -2.77 -24.97 0.52
CA PRO A 122 -2.92 -26.41 0.34
C PRO A 122 -2.64 -26.89 -1.09
N SER A 123 -2.92 -26.05 -2.09
CA SER A 123 -2.67 -26.32 -3.50
C SER A 123 -2.72 -25.03 -4.34
N ILE A 124 -2.20 -25.09 -5.57
CA ILE A 124 -2.30 -23.98 -6.54
C ILE A 124 -3.78 -23.73 -6.85
N GLY A 125 -4.21 -22.47 -6.71
CA GLY A 125 -5.59 -22.06 -6.99
C GLY A 125 -6.58 -22.42 -5.88
N TYR A 126 -6.12 -22.75 -4.67
CA TYR A 126 -6.99 -22.99 -3.52
C TYR A 126 -7.87 -21.75 -3.23
N THR A 127 -9.19 -21.95 -3.17
CA THR A 127 -10.20 -20.92 -2.87
C THR A 127 -10.96 -21.18 -1.57
N GLY A 128 -10.51 -22.16 -0.78
CA GLY A 128 -11.09 -22.45 0.53
C GLY A 128 -10.54 -21.55 1.63
N CYS A 129 -10.84 -21.87 2.88
CA CYS A 129 -10.52 -21.05 4.05
C CYS A 129 -9.70 -21.85 5.07
N GLY A 130 -9.16 -21.18 6.09
CA GLY A 130 -8.48 -21.82 7.22
C GLY A 130 -7.06 -22.30 6.92
N VAL A 131 -6.29 -21.48 6.20
CA VAL A 131 -4.82 -21.61 6.14
C VAL A 131 -4.18 -20.79 7.24
#